data_AF-A0A7Y2VPH6-F1
#
_entry.id   AF-A0A7Y2VPH6-F1
#
_cell.length_a   1.000
_cell.length_b   1.000
_cell.length_c   1.000
_cell.angle_alpha   90.00
_cell.angle_beta   90.00
_cell.angle_gamma   90.00
#
_symmetry.space_group_name_H-M   'P 1'
#
loop_
_entity.id
_entity.type
_entity.pdbx_description
1 polymer ?
#
loop_
_entity_poly.entity_id
_entity_poly.type
_entity_poly.pdbx_seq_one_letter_code
_entity_poly.pdbx_strand_id
1 'polypeptide(L)' 'MNIKKYIIPIIVAMVLYIIVSLILEKEYSRDILIREAGEGFIFGILYGIYLFLRNRFRKKEEN' A
#
# COMPACT_ATOMS: atom_id res chain seq x y z
N MET A 1 -8.36 17.28 7.35
CA MET A 1 -7.71 16.43 6.33
C MET A 1 -8.74 15.42 5.85
N ASN A 2 -9.04 15.38 4.54
CA ASN A 2 -10.00 14.41 4.03
C ASN A 2 -9.35 13.02 4.04
N ILE A 3 -9.54 12.26 5.12
CA ILE A 3 -8.80 11.02 5.40
C ILE A 3 -9.00 9.95 4.32
N LYS A 4 -10.16 10.00 3.65
CA LYS A 4 -10.50 9.16 2.48
C LYS A 4 -9.47 9.31 1.35
N LYS A 5 -8.84 10.48 1.19
CA LYS A 5 -7.80 10.76 0.19
C LYS A 5 -6.53 9.92 0.41
N TYR A 6 -6.30 9.41 1.61
CA TYR A 6 -5.13 8.57 1.94
C TYR A 6 -5.50 7.08 1.99
N ILE A 7 -6.66 6.76 2.57
CA ILE A 7 -7.11 5.38 2.75
C ILE A 7 -7.32 4.68 1.40
N ILE A 8 -7.96 5.34 0.44
CA ILE A 8 -8.25 4.74 -0.88
C ILE A 8 -6.95 4.34 -1.61
N PRO A 9 -5.95 5.24 -1.80
CA PRO A 9 -4.69 4.85 -2.42
C PRO A 9 -3.94 3.73 -1.70
N ILE A 10 -3.97 3.72 -0.36
CA ILE A 10 -3.31 2.68 0.44
C ILE A 10 -3.95 1.32 0.18
N ILE A 11 -5.28 1.23 0.25
CA ILE A 11 -6.01 -0.01 -0.01
C ILE A 11 -5.76 -0.48 -1.45
N VAL A 12 -5.81 0.42 -2.43
CA VAL A 12 -5.52 0.07 -3.83
C VAL A 12 -4.09 -0.45 -4.00
N ALA A 13 -3.11 0.17 -3.36
CA ALA A 13 -1.71 -0.26 -3.41
C ALA A 13 -1.53 -1.66 -2.78
N MET A 14 -2.19 -1.94 -1.66
CA MET A 14 -2.18 -3.26 -1.03
C MET A 14 -2.79 -4.34 -1.93
N VAL A 15 -3.95 -4.06 -2.53
CA VAL A 15 -4.64 -5.01 -3.42
C VAL A 15 -3.81 -5.27 -4.67
N LEU A 16 -3.23 -4.23 -5.27
CA LEU A 16 -2.33 -4.38 -6.42
C LEU A 16 -1.11 -5.22 -6.09
N TYR A 17 -0.49 -5.01 -4.92
CA TYR A 17 0.64 -5.83 -4.47
C TYR A 17 0.25 -7.32 -4.43
N ILE A 18 -0.84 -7.64 -3.73
CA ILE A 18 -1.28 -9.02 -3.56
C ILE A 18 -1.59 -9.67 -4.91
N ILE A 19 -2.30 -8.98 -5.80
CA ILE A 19 -2.63 -9.51 -7.14
C ILE A 19 -1.35 -9.75 -7.95
N VAL A 20 -0.43 -8.80 -7.96
CA VAL A 20 0.82 -8.92 -8.74
C VAL A 20 1.68 -10.06 -8.19
N SER A 21 1.85 -10.16 -6.88
CA SER A 21 2.60 -11.26 -6.26
C SER A 21 1.99 -12.62 -6.58
N LEU A 22 0.66 -12.77 -6.45
CA LEU A 22 0.00 -14.04 -6.75
C LEU A 22 0.14 -14.45 -8.22
N ILE A 23 0.11 -13.49 -9.15
CA ILE A 23 0.36 -13.76 -10.57
C ILE A 23 1.82 -14.19 -10.79
N LEU A 24 2.76 -13.57 -10.08
CA LEU A 24 4.20 -13.83 -10.23
C LEU A 24 4.58 -15.21 -9.68
N GLU A 25 4.08 -15.55 -8.48
CA GLU A 25 4.36 -16.80 -7.79
C GLU A 25 3.79 -18.01 -8.55
N LYS A 26 2.67 -17.82 -9.28
CA LYS A 26 1.90 -18.85 -9.98
C LYS A 26 1.41 -20.01 -9.10
N GLU A 27 1.62 -19.93 -7.79
CA GLU A 27 1.18 -20.90 -6.79
C GLU A 27 0.26 -20.22 -5.76
N TYR A 28 -0.92 -20.82 -5.54
CA TYR A 28 -1.98 -20.25 -4.70
C TYR A 28 -2.14 -21.05 -3.40
N SER A 29 -1.03 -21.49 -2.79
CA SER A 29 -1.09 -22.19 -1.51
C SER A 29 -1.55 -21.23 -0.40
N ARG A 30 -2.17 -21.77 0.66
CA ARG A 30 -2.63 -20.95 1.80
C ARG A 30 -1.46 -20.21 2.46
N ASP A 31 -0.29 -20.83 2.53
CA ASP A 31 0.90 -20.24 3.14
C ASP A 31 1.42 -19.05 2.34
N ILE A 32 1.41 -19.16 1.00
CA ILE A 32 1.78 -18.06 0.10
C ILE A 32 0.77 -16.91 0.26
N LEU A 33 -0.53 -17.20 0.23
CA LEU A 33 -1.57 -16.16 0.39
C LEU A 33 -1.43 -15.38 1.70
N ILE A 34 -1.12 -16.07 2.82
CA ILE A 34 -0.93 -15.42 4.12
C ILE A 34 0.34 -14.56 4.12
N ARG A 35 1.43 -15.07 3.53
CA ARG A 35 2.69 -14.32 3.40
C ARG A 35 2.50 -13.06 2.55
N GLU A 36 1.96 -13.20 1.34
CA GLU A 36 1.74 -12.08 0.43
C GLU A 36 0.75 -11.05 0.99
N ALA A 37 -0.27 -11.48 1.73
CA ALA A 37 -1.17 -10.57 2.42
C ALA A 37 -0.45 -9.79 3.54
N GLY A 38 0.44 -10.44 4.29
CA GLY A 38 1.27 -9.82 5.30
C GLY A 38 2.25 -8.79 4.71
N GLU A 39 2.93 -9.15 3.64
CA GLU A 39 3.83 -8.25 2.91
C GLU A 39 3.07 -7.08 2.28
N GLY A 40 1.92 -7.34 1.66
CA GLY A 40 1.03 -6.30 1.12
C GLY A 40 0.57 -5.32 2.19
N PHE A 41 0.27 -5.79 3.40
CA PHE A 41 -0.06 -4.92 4.54
C PHE A 41 1.11 -4.02 4.95
N ILE A 42 2.32 -4.56 5.05
CA ILE A 42 3.53 -3.78 5.33
C ILE A 42 3.75 -2.73 4.23
N PHE A 43 3.60 -3.10 2.96
CA PHE A 43 3.69 -2.19 1.84
C PHE A 43 2.67 -1.05 1.92
N GLY A 44 1.41 -1.37 2.27
CA GLY A 44 0.36 -0.39 2.49
C GLY A 44 0.70 0.64 3.58
N ILE A 45 1.27 0.18 4.70
CA ILE A 45 1.74 1.06 5.77
C ILE A 45 2.85 1.98 5.28
N LEU A 46 3.86 1.43 4.61
CA LEU A 46 4.98 2.21 4.07
C LEU A 46 4.51 3.26 3.07
N TYR A 47 3.59 2.90 2.19
CA TYR A 47 3.00 3.84 1.22
C TYR A 47 2.16 4.92 1.90
N GLY A 48 1.43 4.57 2.96
CA GLY A 48 0.71 5.54 3.78
C GLY A 48 1.64 6.56 4.45
N ILE A 49 2.77 6.11 5.01
CA ILE A 49 3.81 6.98 5.58
C ILE A 49 4.39 7.89 4.49
N TYR A 50 4.70 7.34 3.31
CA TYR A 50 5.18 8.13 2.18
C TYR A 50 4.19 9.22 1.78
N LEU A 51 2.89 8.91 1.65
CA LEU A 51 1.88 9.90 1.32
C LEU A 51 1.74 10.99 2.38
N PHE A 52 1.83 10.61 3.65
CA PHE A 52 1.82 11.55 4.77
C PHE A 52 3.01 12.51 4.70
N LEU A 53 4.23 11.99 4.52
CA LEU A 53 5.44 12.79 4.38
C LEU A 53 5.34 13.68 3.14
N ARG A 54 5.01 13.15 1.97
CA ARG A 54 4.85 13.91 0.73
C ARG A 54 3.87 15.07 0.88
N ASN A 55 2.73 14.85 1.50
CA ASN A 55 1.75 15.91 1.72
C ASN A 55 2.26 16.98 2.71
N ARG A 56 3.06 16.57 3.70
CA ARG A 56 3.72 17.50 4.65
C ARG A 56 4.80 18.34 3.95
N PHE A 57 5.58 17.75 3.05
CA PHE A 57 6.61 18.46 2.28
C PHE A 57 6.01 19.39 1.22
N ARG A 58 4.97 18.98 0.49
CA ARG A 58 4.28 19.88 -0.47
C ARG A 58 3.67 21.12 0.19
N LYS A 59 3.13 20.98 1.40
CA LYS A 59 2.63 22.13 2.18
C LYS A 59 3.72 23.13 2.58
N LYS A 60 4.99 22.74 2.49
CA LYS A 60 6.15 23.60 2.79
C LYS A 60 6.63 24.38 1.56
N GLU A 61 6.22 23.99 0.35
CA GLU A 61 6.50 24.72 -0.90
C GLU A 61 5.39 25.72 -1.26
N GLU A 62 4.17 25.54 -0.74
CA GLU A 62 3.03 26.45 -0.96
C GLU A 62 2.98 27.64 0.02
N ASN A 63 3.96 27.80 0.94
CA ASN A 63 4.07 28.91 1.90
C ASN A 63 5.39 29.66 1.74
#